data_AF-A0AAD2IYT0-F1
#
_entry.id   AF-A0AAD2IYT0-F1
#
_cell.length_a   1.000
_cell.length_b   1.000
_cell.length_c   1.000
_cell.angle_alpha   90.00
_cell.angle_beta   90.00
_cell.angle_gamma   90.00
#
_symmetry.space_group_name_H-M   'P 1'
#
loop_
_entity.id
_entity.type
_entity.pdbx_description
1 polymer ?
#
loop_
_entity_poly.entity_id
_entity_poly.type
_entity_poly.pdbx_seq_one_letter_code
_entity_poly.pdbx_strand_id
1 'polypeptide(L)'
;MLGTARRLTDVLATAPDGTLYRIERFVSDPDAYSALGTSRFDPKTHCVCRTSTGEKVAWLGGQTYQLLKSGTSLTAVDRRRH
;
A
#
# COMPACT_ATOMS: atom_id res chain seq x y z
N MET A 1 -14.84 10.71 3.47
CA MET A 1 -14.86 9.76 4.61
C MET A 1 -14.50 8.38 4.10
N LEU A 2 -13.44 7.76 4.62
CA LEU A 2 -13.03 6.36 4.36
C LEU A 2 -13.91 5.35 5.11
N GLY A 3 -15.22 5.62 5.24
CA GLY A 3 -16.11 4.90 6.18
C GLY A 3 -16.40 3.44 5.83
N THR A 4 -16.05 2.98 4.62
CA THR A 4 -16.38 1.64 4.11
C THR A 4 -15.22 0.93 3.41
N ALA A 5 -14.04 1.53 3.36
CA ALA A 5 -12.89 0.93 2.70
C ALA A 5 -12.35 -0.25 3.54
N ARG A 6 -12.46 -1.48 3.03
CA ARG A 6 -11.89 -2.65 3.71
C ARG A 6 -10.38 -2.49 3.79
N ARG A 7 -9.86 -2.51 5.03
CA ARG A 7 -8.43 -2.51 5.31
C ARG A 7 -7.83 -3.84 4.87
N LEU A 8 -6.78 -3.77 4.07
CA LEU A 8 -5.95 -4.91 3.68
C LEU A 8 -4.80 -5.05 4.68
N THR A 9 -4.08 -6.17 4.64
CA THR A 9 -2.89 -6.36 5.49
C THR A 9 -1.89 -5.23 5.25
N ASP A 10 -1.44 -4.60 6.33
CA ASP A 10 -0.40 -3.57 6.26
C ASP A 10 0.92 -4.17 5.74
N VAL A 11 1.74 -3.34 5.10
CA VAL A 11 3.08 -3.70 4.62
C VAL A 11 4.10 -2.92 5.42
N LEU A 12 5.16 -3.59 5.89
CA LEU A 12 6.34 -2.89 6.39
C LEU A 12 7.28 -2.63 5.20
N ALA A 13 7.85 -1.43 5.12
CA ALA A 13 8.76 -1.05 4.06
C ALA A 13 9.92 -0.19 4.60
N THR A 14 11.08 -0.28 3.97
CA THR A 14 12.28 0.48 4.32
C THR A 14 12.61 1.51 3.25
N ALA A 15 12.96 2.72 3.66
CA ALA A 15 13.60 3.72 2.81
C ALA A 15 15.11 3.45 2.64
N PRO A 16 15.81 4.09 1.68
CA PRO A 16 17.25 3.89 1.46
C PRO A 16 18.12 4.31 2.66
N ASP A 17 17.62 5.22 3.49
CA ASP A 17 18.28 5.67 4.72
C ASP A 17 18.06 4.71 5.92
N GLY A 18 17.35 3.60 5.72
CA GLY A 18 17.03 2.61 6.75
C GLY A 18 15.76 2.91 7.55
N THR A 19 15.08 4.04 7.31
CA THR A 19 13.83 4.38 7.99
C THR A 19 12.74 3.34 7.67
N LEU A 20 12.08 2.83 8.72
CA LEU A 20 10.96 1.89 8.60
C LEU A 20 9.62 2.60 8.55
N TYR A 21 8.80 2.18 7.59
CA TYR A 21 7.44 2.66 7.38
C TYR A 21 6.45 1.51 7.51
N ARG A 22 5.34 1.75 8.20
CA ARG A 22 4.13 0.93 8.07
C ARG A 22 3.21 1.56 7.03
N ILE A 23 3.01 0.84 5.93
CA ILE A 23 2.14 1.17 4.82
C ILE A 23 0.77 0.54 5.07
N GLU A 24 -0.20 1.38 5.39
CA GLU A 24 -1.60 1.01 5.51
C GLU A 24 -2.20 0.91 4.11
N ARG A 25 -2.94 -0.17 3.85
CA ARG A 25 -3.55 -0.45 2.54
C ARG A 25 -5.06 -0.59 2.66
N PHE A 26 -5.78 0.02 1.73
CA PHE A 26 -7.24 0.05 1.73
C PHE A 26 -7.76 -0.21 0.33
N VAL A 27 -8.88 -0.91 0.21
CA VAL A 27 -9.63 -0.96 -1.05
C VAL A 27 -10.25 0.42 -1.33
N SER A 28 -10.12 0.93 -2.55
CA SER A 28 -10.49 2.31 -2.91
C SER A 28 -11.98 2.60 -2.83
N ASP A 29 -12.81 1.67 -3.31
CA ASP A 29 -14.25 1.87 -3.53
C ASP A 29 -15.01 0.51 -3.58
N PRO A 30 -16.36 0.52 -3.63
CA PRO A 30 -17.16 -0.70 -3.69
C PRO A 30 -16.95 -1.57 -4.94
N ASP A 31 -16.57 -1.00 -6.08
CA ASP A 31 -16.33 -1.77 -7.32
C ASP A 31 -15.01 -2.54 -7.21
N ALA A 32 -13.96 -1.85 -6.74
CA ALA A 32 -12.69 -2.43 -6.35
C ALA A 32 -12.86 -3.54 -5.29
N TYR A 33 -13.77 -3.34 -4.34
CA TYR A 33 -14.12 -4.36 -3.35
C TYR A 33 -14.75 -5.59 -3.98
N SER A 34 -15.70 -5.39 -4.88
CA SER A 34 -16.38 -6.48 -5.59
C SER A 34 -15.43 -7.28 -6.49
N ALA A 35 -14.36 -6.64 -6.99
CA ALA A 35 -13.33 -7.30 -7.76
C ALA A 35 -12.34 -8.12 -6.90
N LEU A 36 -12.27 -7.90 -5.58
CA LEU A 36 -11.25 -8.49 -4.70
C LEU A 36 -11.27 -10.03 -4.76
N GLY A 37 -10.09 -10.63 -4.98
CA GLY A 37 -9.94 -12.09 -5.12
C GLY A 37 -10.25 -12.65 -6.50
N THR A 38 -10.64 -11.79 -7.46
CA THR A 38 -10.84 -12.15 -8.87
C THR A 38 -9.68 -11.65 -9.74
N SER A 39 -9.60 -12.13 -10.98
CA SER A 39 -8.64 -11.63 -11.97
C SER A 39 -8.83 -10.16 -12.37
N ARG A 40 -9.97 -9.55 -12.01
CA ARG A 40 -10.26 -8.13 -12.29
C ARG A 40 -9.64 -7.19 -11.28
N PHE A 41 -9.12 -7.69 -10.16
CA PHE A 41 -8.53 -6.85 -9.14
C PHE A 41 -7.12 -6.41 -9.55
N ASP A 42 -6.96 -5.13 -9.90
CA ASP A 42 -5.65 -4.50 -10.04
C ASP A 42 -5.31 -3.68 -8.79
N PRO A 43 -4.36 -4.11 -7.94
CA PRO A 43 -4.02 -3.37 -6.74
C PRO A 43 -3.41 -1.98 -7.02
N LYS A 44 -2.95 -1.67 -8.24
CA LYS A 44 -2.46 -0.32 -8.58
C LYS A 44 -3.58 0.72 -8.65
N THR A 45 -4.76 0.32 -9.12
CA THR A 45 -5.92 1.21 -9.27
C THR A 45 -6.95 1.02 -8.17
N HIS A 46 -7.04 -0.18 -7.60
CA HIS A 46 -8.03 -0.55 -6.58
C HIS A 46 -7.55 -0.43 -5.14
N CYS A 47 -6.28 -0.12 -4.90
CA CYS A 47 -5.76 0.12 -3.56
C CYS A 47 -5.32 1.57 -3.35
N VAL A 48 -5.70 2.13 -2.20
CA VAL A 48 -5.10 3.34 -1.65
C VAL A 48 -4.09 2.95 -0.59
N CYS A 49 -2.87 3.46 -0.71
CA CYS A 49 -1.81 3.23 0.27
C CYS A 49 -1.43 4.55 0.96
N ARG A 50 -1.15 4.48 2.26
CA ARG A 50 -0.63 5.61 3.03
C ARG A 50 0.27 5.16 4.17
N THR A 51 1.13 6.05 4.65
CA THR A 51 1.86 5.85 5.90
C THR A 51 0.93 5.98 7.10
N SER A 52 1.42 5.60 8.28
CA SER A 52 0.68 5.77 9.54
C SER A 52 0.45 7.24 9.93
N THR A 53 1.23 8.16 9.37
CA THR A 53 1.03 9.62 9.52
C THR A 53 0.03 10.19 8.50
N GLY A 54 -0.51 9.35 7.61
CA GLY A 54 -1.48 9.74 6.59
C GLY A 54 -0.87 10.20 5.27
N GLU A 55 0.45 10.19 5.12
CA GLU A 55 1.11 10.53 3.86
C GLU A 55 0.77 9.51 2.77
N LYS A 56 0.42 9.98 1.57
CA LYS A 56 0.04 9.10 0.45
C LYS A 56 1.24 8.36 -0.12
N VAL A 57 1.02 7.10 -0.48
CA VAL A 57 2.03 6.20 -1.04
C VAL A 57 1.50 5.59 -2.32
N ALA A 58 2.31 5.57 -3.38
CA ALA A 58 2.03 4.78 -4.57
C ALA A 58 2.67 3.40 -4.46
N TRP A 59 1.96 2.36 -4.91
CA TRP A 59 2.57 1.05 -5.14
C TRP A 59 2.96 0.94 -6.61
N LEU A 60 4.26 0.75 -6.87
CA LEU A 60 4.79 0.69 -8.24
C LEU A 60 4.77 -0.73 -8.82
N GLY A 61 4.55 -1.73 -7.96
CA GLY A 61 4.53 -3.15 -8.30
C GLY A 61 5.55 -3.94 -7.49
N GLY A 62 5.34 -5.25 -7.35
CA GLY A 62 6.21 -6.12 -6.56
C GLY A 62 6.37 -5.62 -5.12
N GLN A 63 7.62 -5.44 -4.69
CA GLN A 63 7.97 -4.92 -3.36
C GLN A 63 8.15 -3.40 -3.34
N THR A 64 7.90 -2.69 -4.44
CA THR A 64 8.30 -1.28 -4.57
C THR A 64 7.12 -0.34 -4.30
N TYR A 65 7.35 0.60 -3.40
CA TYR A 65 6.45 1.68 -3.04
C TYR A 65 7.16 3.03 -3.21
N GLN A 66 6.41 4.13 -3.26
CA GLN A 66 6.97 5.47 -3.32
C GLN A 66 6.14 6.45 -2.49
N LEU A 67 6.80 7.22 -1.61
CA LEU A 67 6.19 8.36 -0.94
C LEU A 67 5.87 9.44 -1.99
N LEU A 68 4.61 9.86 -2.09
CA LEU A 68 4.21 10.81 -3.14
C LEU A 68 4.72 12.22 -2.88
N LYS A 69 4.93 12.61 -1.63
CA LYS A 69 5.37 13.98 -1.29
C LYS A 69 6.85 14.19 -1.59
N SER A 70 7.70 13.24 -1.22
CA SER A 70 9.16 13.34 -1.38
C SER A 70 9.70 12.64 -2.62
N GLY A 71 8.94 11.72 -3.21
CA GLY A 71 9.42 10.83 -4.27
C GLY A 71 10.30 9.68 -3.76
N THR A 72 10.48 9.54 -2.45
CA THR A 72 11.33 8.50 -1.85
C THR A 72 10.78 7.11 -2.15
N SER A 73 11.60 6.27 -2.77
CA SER A 73 11.29 4.86 -2.99
C SER A 73 11.40 4.06 -1.68
N LEU A 74 10.43 3.20 -1.41
CA LEU A 74 10.41 2.29 -0.27
C LEU A 74 10.38 0.85 -0.78
N THR A 75 11.11 -0.04 -0.10
CA THR A 75 11.12 -1.47 -0.42
C THR A 75 10.41 -2.23 0.68
N ALA A 76 9.38 -2.99 0.33
CA ALA A 76 8.67 -3.84 1.27
C ALA A 76 9.60 -4.92 1.84
N VAL A 77 9.54 -5.09 3.15
CA VAL A 77 10.26 -6.16 3.85
C VAL A 77 9.38 -7.39 3.92
N ASP A 78 9.85 -8.49 3.32
CA ASP A 78 9.16 -9.77 3.40
C ASP A 78 9.23 -10.31 4.83
N ARG A 79 8.06 -10.52 5.45
CA ARG A 79 7.97 -11.10 6.81
C ARG A 79 8.21 -12.61 6.84
N ARG A 80 8.43 -13.27 5.68
CA ARG A 80 8.62 -14.74 5.58
C ARG A 80 10.05 -15.23 5.74
N ARG A 81 11.00 -14.39 6.15
CA ARG A 81 12.38 -14.82 6.42
C ARG A 81 12.76 -14.57 7.87
N HIS A 82 12.12 -15.28 8.81
CA HIS A 82 12.67 -15.66 10.11
C HIS A 82 12.01 -16.96 10.56
#